data_AF-A0A6G9RL08-F1
#
_entry.id   AF-A0A6G9RL08-F1
#
_cell.length_a   1.000
_cell.length_b   1.000
_cell.length_c   1.000
_cell.angle_alpha   90.00
_cell.angle_beta   90.00
_cell.angle_gamma   90.00
#
_symmetry.space_group_name_H-M   'P 1'
#
loop_
_entity.id
_entity.type
_entity.pdbx_description
1 polymer ?
#
loop_
_entity_poly.entity_id
_entity_poly.type
_entity_poly.pdbx_seq_one_letter_code
_entity_poly.pdbx_strand_id
1 'polypeptide(L)'
;MKDLKIEYVDGKLVSLEIDGRSLLNKAIQGIQFTHEHGSSPTFKVTLVEEIINPNVTPAENTADVKKMTTHNSVRSHQQRRK
;
A
#
# COMPACT_ATOMS: atom_id res chain seq x y z
N MET A 1 30.32 -13.69 3.84
CA MET A 1 29.10 -13.02 4.32
C MET A 1 28.37 -12.54 3.08
N LYS A 2 27.05 -12.66 3.02
CA LYS A 2 26.27 -12.09 1.92
C LYS A 2 26.40 -10.56 1.97
N ASP A 3 26.46 -9.92 0.82
CA ASP A 3 26.58 -8.46 0.78
C ASP A 3 25.27 -7.84 1.24
N LEU A 4 25.27 -7.18 2.39
CA LEU A 4 24.12 -6.52 2.98
C LEU A 4 24.24 -5.01 2.79
N LYS A 5 23.23 -4.41 2.14
CA LYS A 5 23.10 -2.95 2.04
C LYS A 5 21.80 -2.51 2.72
N ILE A 6 21.91 -1.52 3.60
CA ILE A 6 20.78 -0.84 4.25
C ILE A 6 21.04 0.67 4.14
N GLU A 7 20.13 1.42 3.54
CA GLU A 7 20.27 2.86 3.33
C GLU A 7 19.00 3.60 3.76
N TYR A 8 19.19 4.64 4.57
CA TYR A 8 18.14 5.56 4.97
C TYR A 8 18.48 6.97 4.49
N VAL A 9 17.51 7.64 3.87
CA VAL A 9 17.60 9.05 3.48
C VAL A 9 16.37 9.76 4.04
N ASP A 10 16.57 10.86 4.74
CA ASP A 10 15.51 11.63 5.41
C ASP A 10 14.59 10.77 6.30
N GLY A 11 15.16 9.79 7.00
CA GLY A 11 14.44 8.86 7.85
C GLY A 11 13.62 7.79 7.11
N LYS A 12 13.69 7.74 5.78
CA LYS A 12 13.02 6.73 4.95
C LYS A 12 14.00 5.66 4.50
N LEU A 13 13.60 4.40 4.56
CA LEU A 13 14.37 3.29 4.01
C LEU A 13 14.32 3.37 2.48
N VAL A 14 15.48 3.59 1.84
CA VAL A 14 15.61 3.77 0.37
C VAL A 14 16.41 2.66 -0.31
N SER A 15 17.16 1.85 0.43
CA SER A 15 17.75 0.60 -0.07
C SER A 15 17.76 -0.45 1.04
N LEU A 16 17.35 -1.66 0.68
CA LEU A 16 17.50 -2.87 1.49
C LEU A 16 17.85 -4.01 0.54
N GLU A 17 19.10 -4.46 0.53
CA GLU A 17 19.59 -5.46 -0.43
C GLU A 17 20.38 -6.57 0.26
N ILE A 18 20.20 -7.81 -0.23
CA ILE A 18 21.04 -8.96 0.12
C ILE A 18 21.58 -9.56 -1.19
N ASP A 19 22.90 -9.65 -1.31
CA ASP A 19 23.61 -10.11 -2.52
C ASP A 19 23.16 -9.34 -3.78
N GLY A 20 22.99 -8.02 -3.64
CA GLY A 20 22.51 -7.13 -4.72
C GLY A 20 21.03 -7.29 -5.08
N ARG A 21 20.26 -8.11 -4.35
CA ARG A 21 18.81 -8.27 -4.56
C ARG A 21 18.04 -7.35 -3.63
N SER A 22 17.29 -6.41 -4.21
CA SER A 22 16.42 -5.52 -3.46
C SER A 22 15.27 -6.27 -2.80
N LEU A 23 14.99 -5.89 -1.55
CA LEU A 23 13.88 -6.38 -0.74
C LEU A 23 12.76 -5.34 -0.59
N LEU A 24 12.95 -4.12 -1.12
CA LEU A 24 11.96 -3.02 -0.98
C LEU A 24 10.65 -3.27 -1.73
N ASN A 25 10.63 -4.21 -2.67
CA ASN A 25 9.40 -4.66 -3.32
C ASN A 25 8.55 -5.59 -2.43
N LYS A 26 9.05 -5.97 -1.25
CA LYS A 26 8.31 -6.77 -0.28
C LYS A 26 7.67 -5.86 0.76
N ALA A 27 6.56 -6.32 1.33
CA ALA A 27 5.91 -5.66 2.45
C ALA A 27 6.72 -5.86 3.75
N ILE A 28 7.83 -5.14 3.86
CA ILE A 28 8.71 -5.16 5.03
C ILE A 28 8.01 -4.48 6.19
N GLN A 29 7.87 -5.21 7.30
CA GLN A 29 7.30 -4.70 8.55
C GLN A 29 8.39 -4.41 9.59
N GLY A 30 9.51 -5.13 9.54
CA GLY A 30 10.57 -4.98 10.51
C GLY A 30 11.93 -5.41 9.96
N ILE A 31 12.97 -4.74 10.43
CA ILE A 31 14.37 -5.04 10.12
C ILE A 31 15.11 -5.11 11.44
N GLN A 32 15.85 -6.20 11.67
CA GLN A 32 16.73 -6.36 12.81
C GLN A 32 18.12 -6.76 12.31
N PHE A 33 19.12 -5.97 12.65
CA PHE A 33 20.52 -6.25 12.39
C PHE A 33 21.29 -6.27 13.70
N THR A 34 22.00 -7.35 13.97
CA THR A 34 22.86 -7.49 15.16
C THR A 34 24.27 -7.80 14.70
N HIS A 35 25.23 -7.00 15.15
CA HIS A 35 26.65 -7.21 14.91
C HIS A 35 27.39 -7.09 16.24
N GLU A 36 28.08 -8.15 16.63
CA GLU A 36 28.92 -8.21 17.82
C GLU A 36 30.37 -8.47 17.40
N HIS A 37 31.31 -7.78 18.04
CA HIS A 37 32.73 -7.94 17.72
C HIS A 37 33.19 -9.38 17.92
N GLY A 38 33.79 -9.98 16.89
CA GLY A 38 34.24 -11.38 16.91
C GLY A 38 33.16 -12.42 16.53
N SER A 39 31.92 -11.99 16.29
CA SER A 39 30.81 -12.85 15.88
C SER A 39 30.38 -12.58 14.43
N SER A 40 29.73 -13.56 13.82
CA SER A 40 29.06 -13.32 12.53
C SER A 40 27.81 -12.46 12.75
N PRO A 41 27.62 -11.38 11.99
CA PRO A 41 26.41 -10.57 12.10
C PRO A 41 25.18 -11.37 11.68
N THR A 42 24.06 -11.02 12.30
CA THR A 42 22.75 -11.60 11.98
C THR A 42 21.83 -10.54 11.44
N PHE A 43 21.06 -10.94 10.43
CA PHE A 43 20.10 -10.07 9.77
C PHE A 43 18.75 -10.80 9.67
N LYS A 44 17.70 -10.16 10.18
CA LYS A 44 16.32 -10.67 10.15
C LYS A 44 15.42 -9.62 9.53
N VAL A 45 14.53 -10.08 8.65
CA VAL A 45 13.50 -9.26 8.02
C VAL A 45 12.15 -9.89 8.34
N THR A 46 11.25 -9.09 8.88
CA THR A 46 9.85 -9.47 9.09
C THR A 46 9.03 -8.94 7.92
N LEU A 47 8.31 -9.84 7.25
CA LEU A 47 7.46 -9.55 6.11
C LEU A 47 6.00 -9.74 6.52
N VAL A 48 5.12 -8.87 6.02
CA VAL A 48 3.66 -9.08 6.09
C VAL A 48 3.19 -9.57 4.73
N GLU A 49 2.58 -10.73 4.69
CA GLU A 49 1.88 -11.21 3.50
C GLU A 49 0.37 -11.10 3.76
N GLU A 50 -0.32 -10.35 2.90
CA GLU A 50 -1.77 -10.30 2.93
C GLU A 50 -2.32 -11.60 2.32
N ILE A 51 -2.97 -12.43 3.15
CA ILE A 51 -3.68 -13.61 2.66
C ILE A 51 -5.01 -13.12 2.11
N ILE A 52 -5.00 -12.71 0.85
CA ILE A 52 -6.22 -12.39 0.12
C ILE A 52 -6.93 -13.71 -0.21
N ASN A 53 -8.21 -13.82 0.19
CA ASN A 53 -9.06 -14.88 -0.34
C ASN A 53 -9.08 -14.76 -1.87
N PRO A 54 -8.87 -15.84 -2.63
CA PRO A 54 -8.80 -15.76 -4.10
C PRO A 54 -10.12 -15.32 -4.76
N ASN A 55 -11.18 -15.11 -3.98
CA ASN A 55 -12.52 -14.77 -4.45
C ASN A 55 -12.92 -13.29 -4.24
N VAL A 56 -11.99 -12.40 -3.88
CA VAL A 56 -12.23 -10.95 -3.84
C VAL A 56 -11.48 -10.25 -4.97
N THR A 57 -12.17 -10.00 -6.07
CA THR A 57 -11.78 -9.02 -7.09
C THR A 57 -11.68 -7.63 -6.45
N PRO A 58 -10.58 -6.88 -6.63
CA PRO A 58 -10.51 -5.50 -6.15
C PRO A 58 -11.62 -4.67 -6.80
N ALA A 59 -12.47 -4.05 -5.98
CA ALA A 59 -13.48 -3.12 -6.47
C ALA A 59 -12.79 -1.88 -7.08
N GLU A 60 -13.03 -1.67 -8.36
CA GLU A 60 -12.56 -0.53 -9.13
C GLU A 60 -13.21 0.75 -8.56
N ASN A 61 -12.39 1.61 -7.93
CA ASN A 61 -12.82 2.93 -7.47
C ASN A 61 -13.08 3.83 -8.69
N THR A 62 -14.30 3.82 -9.23
CA THR A 62 -14.78 4.91 -10.09
C THR A 62 -15.08 6.13 -9.21
N ALA A 63 -14.13 7.06 -9.20
CA ALA A 63 -14.36 8.43 -8.77
C ALA A 63 -15.37 9.08 -9.72
N ASP A 64 -16.63 9.20 -9.31
CA ASP A 64 -17.56 10.16 -9.90
C ASP A 64 -17.83 11.29 -8.90
N VAL A 65 -16.89 12.23 -8.90
CA VAL A 65 -17.10 13.56 -8.34
C VAL A 65 -17.82 14.39 -9.41
N LYS A 66 -19.15 14.46 -9.33
CA LYS A 66 -19.84 15.70 -9.70
C LYS A 66 -21.14 15.90 -8.93
N LYS A 67 -21.01 16.47 -7.73
CA LYS A 67 -22.06 17.28 -7.11
C LYS A 67 -22.38 18.43 -8.06
N MET A 68 -23.58 18.44 -8.65
CA MET A 68 -24.22 19.67 -9.10
C MET A 68 -25.69 19.61 -8.71
N THR A 69 -25.92 19.99 -7.45
CA THR A 69 -27.22 20.35 -6.92
C THR A 69 -27.77 21.52 -7.73
N THR A 70 -28.89 21.35 -8.41
CA THR A 70 -29.77 22.48 -8.75
C THR A 70 -31.20 22.03 -8.52
N HIS A 71 -31.81 22.75 -7.59
CA HIS A 71 -33.20 22.69 -7.19
C HIS A 71 -34.14 22.80 -8.40
N ASN A 72 -35.19 21.99 -8.46
CA ASN A 72 -36.51 22.60 -8.61
C ASN A 72 -37.64 21.74 -8.04
N SER A 73 -38.41 22.45 -7.23
CA SER A 73 -39.57 22.05 -6.46
C SER A 73 -40.81 21.95 -7.35
N VAL A 74 -41.61 20.89 -7.13
CA VAL A 74 -43.07 20.97 -6.86
C VAL A 74 -44.06 21.03 -8.04
N ARG A 75 -44.95 20.00 -8.02
CA ARG A 75 -46.38 19.95 -8.42
C ARG A 75 -46.73 20.23 -9.90
N SER A 76 -47.78 19.66 -10.50
CA SER A 76 -48.81 18.71 -10.08
C SER A 76 -49.57 18.30 -11.34
N HIS A 77 -49.93 17.02 -11.40
CA HIS A 77 -51.24 16.50 -11.78
C HIS A 77 -52.29 17.42 -12.46
N GLN A 78 -52.90 16.84 -13.50
CA GLN A 78 -54.31 16.92 -13.93
C GLN A 78 -54.71 17.72 -15.18
N GLN A 79 -55.24 16.92 -16.13
CA GLN A 79 -56.57 17.03 -16.76
C GLN A 79 -56.83 17.94 -17.98
N ARG A 80 -57.23 17.24 -19.05
CA ARG A 80 -58.46 17.39 -19.89
C ARG A 80 -58.70 18.66 -20.73
N ARG A 81 -59.05 18.35 -22.00
CA ARG A 81 -59.95 19.06 -22.95
C ARG A 81 -59.29 20.29 -23.63
N LYS A 82 -59.51 20.56 -24.91
CA LYS A 82 -60.61 20.24 -25.84
C LYS A 82 -60.08 19.78 -27.18
#